data_AF-A0A9E2TU13-F1
#
_entry.id   AF-A0A9E2TU13-F1
#
_cell.length_a   1.000
_cell.length_b   1.000
_cell.length_c   1.000
_cell.angle_alpha   90.00
_cell.angle_beta   90.00
_cell.angle_gamma   90.00
#
_symmetry.space_group_name_H-M   'P 1'
#
loop_
_entity.id
_entity.type
_entity.pdbx_description
1 polymer ?
#
loop_
_entity_poly.entity_id
_entity_poly.type
_entity_poly.pdbx_seq_one_letter_code
_entity_poly.pdbx_strand_id
1 'polypeptide(L)' 'MNEIIAEFIGTFILLLLGNGVNANVSLKNTFANSSGWIVIAFGWGIAVFVAVFIAGSVSGAHINPAVTVGLAVV' A
#
# COMPACT_ATOMS: atom_id res chain seq x y z
N MET A 1 10.57 -17.09 -3.74
CA MET A 1 10.43 -15.77 -4.39
C MET A 1 11.66 -14.95 -4.01
N ASN A 2 12.23 -14.15 -4.92
CA ASN A 2 13.34 -13.24 -4.60
C ASN A 2 12.80 -12.03 -3.83
N GLU A 3 13.55 -11.51 -2.84
CA GLU A 3 13.21 -10.32 -2.06
C GLU A 3 12.82 -9.13 -2.94
N ILE A 4 13.56 -8.88 -4.04
CA ILE A 4 13.27 -7.77 -4.97
C ILE A 4 11.89 -7.94 -5.62
N ILE A 5 11.53 -9.18 -5.99
CA ILE A 5 10.23 -9.48 -6.59
C ILE A 5 9.12 -9.33 -5.54
N ALA A 6 9.37 -9.76 -4.29
CA ALA A 6 8.43 -9.61 -3.20
C ALA A 6 8.15 -8.13 -2.89
N GLU A 7 9.19 -7.30 -2.82
CA GLU A 7 9.09 -5.85 -2.62
C GLU A 7 8.37 -5.16 -3.78
N PHE A 8 8.65 -5.58 -5.03
CA PHE A 8 7.95 -5.08 -6.21
C PHE A 8 6.45 -5.40 -6.16
N ILE A 9 6.09 -6.66 -5.90
CA ILE A 9 4.69 -7.09 -5.81
C ILE A 9 3.98 -6.41 -4.64
N GLY A 10 4.61 -6.35 -3.46
CA GLY A 10 4.07 -5.69 -2.27
C GLY A 10 3.79 -4.21 -2.54
N THR A 11 4.75 -3.49 -3.11
CA THR A 11 4.60 -2.07 -3.46
C THR A 11 3.54 -1.86 -4.54
N PHE A 12 3.49 -2.74 -5.55
CA PHE A 12 2.44 -2.71 -6.58
C PHE A 12 1.05 -2.85 -5.97
N ILE A 13 0.84 -3.81 -5.07
CA ILE A 13 -0.45 -4.01 -4.38
C ILE A 13 -0.80 -2.81 -3.49
N LEU A 14 0.16 -2.29 -2.74
CA LEU A 14 -0.03 -1.08 -1.93
C LEU A 14 -0.54 0.09 -2.78
N LEU A 15 0.13 0.38 -3.90
CA LEU A 15 -0.24 1.50 -4.78
C LEU A 15 -1.54 1.23 -5.52
N LEU A 16 -1.77 0.01 -6.00
CA LEU A 16 -3.01 -0.37 -6.70
C LEU A 16 -4.23 -0.12 -5.80
N LEU A 17 -4.18 -0.61 -4.56
CA LEU A 17 -5.28 -0.48 -3.60
C LEU A 17 -5.39 0.95 -3.06
N GLY A 18 -4.29 1.56 -2.62
CA GLY A 18 -4.29 2.92 -2.07
C GLY A 18 -4.75 3.96 -3.10
N ASN A 19 -4.24 3.91 -4.33
CA ASN A 19 -4.69 4.80 -5.39
C ASN A 19 -6.11 4.46 -5.86
N GLY A 20 -6.51 3.19 -5.80
CA GLY A 20 -7.90 2.77 -6.05
C GLY A 20 -8.89 3.41 -5.07
N VAL A 21 -8.53 3.48 -3.78
CA VAL A 21 -9.32 4.21 -2.76
C VAL A 21 -9.39 5.69 -3.12
N ASN A 22 -8.25 6.32 -3.44
CA ASN A 22 -8.23 7.74 -3.83
C ASN A 22 -9.12 8.00 -5.06
N ALA A 23 -9.06 7.13 -6.07
CA ALA A 23 -9.88 7.22 -7.27
C ALA A 23 -11.37 7.05 -6.93
N ASN A 24 -11.73 6.08 -6.10
CA ASN A 24 -13.11 5.84 -5.67
C ASN A 24 -13.68 7.01 -4.86
N VAL A 25 -12.86 7.73 -4.10
CA VAL A 25 -13.32 8.89 -3.30
C VAL A 25 -13.35 10.19 -4.12
N SER A 26 -12.41 10.38 -5.05
CA SER A 26 -12.18 11.67 -5.71
C SER A 26 -12.84 11.79 -7.09
N LEU A 27 -13.01 10.68 -7.82
CA LEU A 27 -13.62 10.72 -9.16
C LEU A 27 -15.14 10.82 -9.06
N LYS A 28 -15.75 11.48 -10.05
CA LYS A 28 -17.21 11.55 -10.17
C LYS A 28 -17.77 10.19 -10.59
N ASN A 29 -19.04 9.95 -10.29
CA ASN A 29 -19.77 8.72 -10.65
C ASN A 29 -19.20 7.42 -10.02
N THR A 30 -18.57 7.53 -8.87
CA THR A 30 -18.15 6.40 -8.04
C THR A 30 -19.03 6.28 -6.80
N PHE A 31 -19.12 5.08 -6.23
CA PHE A 31 -19.97 4.84 -5.06
C PHE A 31 -19.47 5.53 -3.79
N ALA A 32 -18.16 5.79 -3.68
CA ALA A 32 -17.57 6.45 -2.52
C ALA A 32 -17.23 7.92 -2.78
N ASN A 33 -17.76 8.56 -3.84
CA ASN A 33 -17.46 9.94 -4.15
C ASN A 33 -17.76 10.85 -2.94
N SER A 34 -16.82 11.74 -2.60
CA SER A 34 -16.96 12.70 -1.50
C SER A 34 -17.19 12.08 -0.11
N SER A 35 -16.81 10.81 0.09
CA SER A 35 -16.92 10.11 1.39
C SER A 35 -15.90 10.56 2.45
N GLY A 36 -14.96 11.43 2.08
CA GLY A 36 -14.09 12.14 3.02
C GLY A 36 -12.82 11.38 3.43
N TRP A 37 -12.06 12.00 4.33
CA TRP A 37 -10.70 11.59 4.66
C TRP A 37 -10.62 10.26 5.42
N ILE A 38 -11.62 9.92 6.24
CA ILE A 38 -11.61 8.68 7.03
C ILE A 38 -11.59 7.43 6.14
N VAL A 39 -12.33 7.46 5.01
CA VAL A 39 -12.35 6.36 4.04
C VAL A 39 -10.99 6.21 3.36
N ILE A 40 -10.35 7.34 3.02
CA ILE A 40 -9.00 7.35 2.45
C ILE A 40 -8.00 6.76 3.45
N ALA A 41 -7.95 7.29 4.67
CA ALA A 41 -6.99 6.88 5.68
C ALA A 41 -7.13 5.39 6.04
N PHE A 42 -8.36 4.93 6.27
CA PHE A 42 -8.62 3.52 6.57
C PHE A 42 -8.32 2.62 5.38
N GLY A 43 -8.71 3.01 4.17
CA GLY A 43 -8.44 2.28 2.94
C GLY A 43 -6.94 2.09 2.66
N TRP A 44 -6.14 3.15 2.88
CA TRP A 44 -4.67 3.06 2.80
C TRP A 44 -4.07 2.16 3.89
N GLY A 45 -4.61 2.22 5.12
CA GLY A 45 -4.20 1.31 6.20
C GLY A 45 -4.41 -0.17 5.84
N ILE A 46 -5.55 -0.50 5.25
CA ILE A 46 -5.82 -1.86 4.75
C ILE A 46 -4.93 -2.22 3.56
N ALA A 47 -4.65 -1.28 2.65
CA ALA A 47 -3.72 -1.50 1.54
C ALA A 47 -2.31 -1.89 2.02
N VAL A 48 -1.79 -1.20 3.04
CA VAL A 48 -0.51 -1.54 3.69
C VAL A 48 -0.59 -2.93 4.34
N PHE A 49 -1.64 -3.22 5.10
CA PHE A 49 -1.82 -4.53 5.73
C PHE A 49 -1.76 -5.69 4.71
N VAL A 50 -2.49 -5.58 3.60
CA VAL A 50 -2.50 -6.60 2.55
C VAL A 50 -1.12 -6.74 1.90
N ALA A 51 -0.46 -5.62 1.58
CA ALA A 51 0.88 -5.64 0.99
C ALA A 51 1.90 -6.33 1.91
N VAL A 52 1.86 -6.03 3.22
CA VAL A 52 2.72 -6.67 4.23
C VAL A 52 2.41 -8.16 4.36
N PHE A 53 1.13 -8.55 4.33
CA PHE A 53 0.74 -9.96 4.40
C PHE A 53 1.29 -10.78 3.21
N ILE A 54 1.40 -10.16 2.04
CA ILE A 54 1.93 -10.81 0.82
C ILE A 54 3.45 -10.88 0.83
N ALA A 55 4.14 -9.78 1.16
CA ALA A 55 5.60 -9.68 1.01
C ALA A 55 6.39 -10.09 2.27
N GLY A 56 5.75 -10.07 3.44
CA GLY A 56 6.44 -10.11 4.75
C GLY A 56 7.28 -11.35 5.00
N SER A 57 6.79 -12.52 4.60
CA SER A 57 7.53 -13.79 4.78
C SER A 57 8.73 -13.95 3.85
N VAL A 58 8.89 -13.06 2.86
CA VAL A 58 9.95 -13.17 1.84
C VAL A 58 10.98 -12.05 1.95
N SER A 59 10.56 -10.79 2.08
CA SER A 59 11.47 -9.62 2.09
C SER A 59 11.50 -8.81 3.37
N GLY A 60 10.69 -9.18 4.37
CA GLY A 60 10.43 -8.32 5.53
C GLY A 60 9.43 -7.18 5.25
N ALA A 61 8.89 -7.12 4.02
CA ALA A 61 7.87 -6.16 3.58
C ALA A 61 8.21 -4.71 3.93
N HIS A 62 9.34 -4.21 3.41
CA HIS A 62 9.67 -2.80 3.56
C HIS A 62 8.66 -1.95 2.79
N ILE A 63 8.37 -2.33 1.55
CA ILE A 63 7.39 -1.75 0.60
C ILE A 63 7.44 -0.22 0.52
N ASN A 64 8.56 0.36 0.94
CA ASN A 64 8.78 1.77 1.14
C ASN A 64 10.30 2.02 1.24
N PRO A 65 10.88 2.82 0.33
CA PRO A 65 12.30 3.15 0.38
C PRO A 65 12.75 3.80 1.69
N ALA A 66 11.91 4.61 2.34
CA ALA A 66 12.25 5.24 3.62
C ALA A 66 12.38 4.22 4.75
N VAL A 67 11.56 3.16 4.73
CA VAL A 67 11.68 2.05 5.69
C VAL A 67 12.97 1.28 5.43
N THR A 68 13.27 0.95 4.17
CA THR A 68 14.51 0.27 3.79
C THR A 68 15.75 1.05 4.25
N VAL A 69 15.81 2.35 3.97
CA VAL A 69 16.93 3.20 4.40
C VAL A 69 16.96 3.31 5.92
N GLY A 70 15.80 3.50 6.56
CA GLY A 70 15.69 3.60 8.00
C GLY A 70 16.22 2.37 8.73
N LEU A 71 15.96 1.17 8.22
CA LEU A 71 16.47 -0.09 8.78
C LEU A 71 17.95 -0.35 8.42
N ALA A 72 18.44 0.19 7.30
CA ALA A 72 19.83 0.02 6.88
C ALA A 72 20.84 0.87 7.67
N VAL A 73 20.37 1.93 8.34
CA VAL A 73 21.22 2.84 9.13
C VAL A 73 21.26 2.51 10.63
N VAL A 74 20.54 1.48 11.07
CA VAL A 74 20.53 0.97 12.46
C VAL A 74 21.43 -0.24 12.57
#